data_AF-A0A848V3K3-F1
#
_entry.id   AF-A0A848V3K3-F1
#
_cell.length_a   1.000
_cell.length_b   1.000
_cell.length_c   1.000
_cell.angle_alpha   90.00
_cell.angle_beta   90.00
_cell.angle_gamma   90.00
#
_symmetry.space_group_name_H-M   'P 1'
#
loop_
_entity.id
_entity.type
_entity.pdbx_description
1 polymer ?
#
loop_
_entity_poly.entity_id
_entity_poly.type
_entity_poly.pdbx_seq_one_letter_code
_entity_poly.pdbx_strand_id
1 'polypeptide(L)'
;MFTKTILTFTTLALAGTAISSPASATIVKGERVETSITATDLATEDGIARVYTQLAKTAAAKCGVDDWQTLSDRRVAAACAARLLTDFVQSVGHEQLTQLHSAKKSG
;
A
#
# COMPACT_ATOMS: atom_id res chain seq x y z
N MET A 1 -15.17 24.68 52.00
CA MET A 1 -14.32 25.69 51.35
C MET A 1 -14.56 25.64 49.86
N PHE A 2 -15.04 26.76 49.31
CA PHE A 2 -15.31 26.99 47.89
C PHE A 2 -14.06 27.47 47.18
N THR A 3 -13.82 27.00 45.94
CA THR A 3 -13.29 27.79 44.80
C THR A 3 -13.23 26.85 43.59
N LYS A 4 -14.13 26.94 42.60
CA LYS A 4 -14.36 27.96 41.56
C LYS A 4 -13.84 27.49 40.20
N THR A 5 -14.82 27.22 39.35
CA THR A 5 -14.84 27.01 37.90
C THR A 5 -14.12 28.10 37.10
N ILE A 6 -13.37 27.72 36.06
CA ILE A 6 -13.09 28.52 34.84
C ILE A 6 -13.01 27.49 33.68
N LEU A 7 -14.11 27.15 33.01
CA LEU A 7 -14.68 27.75 31.80
C LEU A 7 -13.69 28.02 30.63
N THR A 8 -13.84 27.16 29.62
CA THR A 8 -13.83 27.40 28.15
C THR A 8 -12.63 28.09 27.49
N PHE A 9 -11.95 27.32 26.64
CA PHE A 9 -11.51 27.83 25.34
C PHE A 9 -12.14 27.00 24.22
N THR A 10 -13.06 27.67 23.54
CA THR A 10 -13.68 27.34 22.26
C THR A 10 -12.65 27.48 21.14
N THR A 11 -12.93 26.82 19.99
CA THR A 11 -12.32 26.99 18.65
C THR A 11 -11.01 26.22 18.44
N LEU A 12 -10.79 25.45 17.38
CA LEU A 12 -11.34 25.48 16.02
C LEU A 12 -11.78 24.09 15.56
N ALA A 13 -13.01 23.98 15.08
CA ALA A 13 -13.36 22.95 14.12
C ALA A 13 -12.71 23.32 12.78
N LEU A 14 -11.48 22.82 12.54
CA LEU A 14 -10.93 22.78 11.20
C LEU A 14 -11.53 21.54 10.51
N ALA A 15 -12.77 21.67 10.05
CA ALA A 15 -13.31 20.80 9.02
C ALA A 15 -12.63 21.18 7.71
N GLY A 16 -11.34 20.86 7.60
CA GLY A 16 -10.67 20.81 6.32
C GLY A 16 -11.25 19.63 5.57
N THR A 17 -12.18 19.90 4.66
CA THR A 17 -12.47 18.97 3.58
C THR A 17 -11.17 18.79 2.83
N ALA A 18 -10.42 17.73 3.15
CA ALA A 18 -9.34 17.26 2.33
C ALA A 18 -10.00 16.91 0.99
N ILE A 19 -9.88 17.83 0.04
CA ILE A 19 -10.13 17.58 -1.36
C ILE A 19 -9.16 16.46 -1.69
N SER A 20 -9.67 15.24 -1.79
CA SER A 20 -8.93 14.10 -2.29
C SER A 20 -8.63 14.39 -3.76
N SER A 21 -7.55 15.14 -4.00
CA SER A 21 -6.87 15.09 -5.28
C SER A 21 -6.69 13.60 -5.60
N PRO A 22 -7.11 13.12 -6.77
CA PRO A 22 -6.68 11.80 -7.21
C PRO A 22 -5.16 11.86 -7.22
N ALA A 23 -4.54 11.17 -6.28
CA ALA A 23 -3.09 11.06 -6.20
C ALA A 23 -2.64 10.28 -7.43
N SER A 24 -2.42 10.97 -8.54
CA SER A 24 -1.70 10.43 -9.68
C SER A 24 -0.23 10.34 -9.26
N ALA A 25 0.12 9.24 -8.59
CA ALA A 25 1.49 8.90 -8.27
C ALA A 25 2.28 8.78 -9.58
N THR A 26 2.96 9.86 -9.98
CA THR A 26 3.91 9.82 -11.08
C THR A 26 5.20 9.23 -10.54
N ILE A 27 5.32 7.90 -10.61
CA ILE A 27 6.54 7.19 -10.24
C ILE A 27 7.63 7.49 -11.28
N VAL A 28 8.79 7.88 -10.76
CA VAL A 28 9.99 8.27 -11.50
C VAL A 28 10.51 7.09 -12.33
N LYS A 29 10.68 7.38 -13.61
CA LYS A 29 11.29 6.63 -14.72
C LYS A 29 12.18 5.42 -14.34
N GLY A 30 11.63 4.22 -14.55
CA GLY A 30 12.32 2.94 -14.51
C GLY A 30 11.35 1.83 -14.86
N GLU A 31 10.98 1.72 -16.14
CA GLU A 31 10.04 0.73 -16.69
C GLU A 31 8.69 0.70 -15.96
N ARG A 32 7.80 1.63 -16.33
CA ARG A 32 6.42 1.68 -15.81
C ARG A 32 5.74 0.34 -16.09
N VAL A 33 5.60 -0.47 -15.05
CA VAL A 33 4.53 -1.45 -15.02
C VAL A 33 3.27 -0.63 -14.77
N GLU A 34 2.60 -0.22 -15.83
CA GLU A 34 1.27 0.40 -15.75
C GLU A 34 0.25 -0.66 -15.31
N THR A 35 0.32 -1.04 -14.04
CA THR A 35 -0.83 -1.61 -13.35
C THR A 35 -1.82 -0.47 -13.14
N SER A 36 -2.79 -0.34 -14.05
CA SER A 36 -3.91 0.59 -13.88
C SER A 36 -4.77 0.08 -12.71
N ILE A 37 -4.48 0.59 -11.51
CA ILE A 37 -5.29 0.32 -10.32
C ILE A 37 -6.44 1.32 -10.37
N THR A 38 -7.64 0.85 -10.70
CA THR A 38 -8.82 1.70 -10.68
C THR A 38 -9.37 1.81 -9.27
N ALA A 39 -9.95 2.97 -8.91
CA ALA A 39 -10.59 3.14 -7.61
C ALA A 39 -11.73 2.13 -7.38
N THR A 40 -12.37 1.67 -8.47
CA THR A 40 -13.39 0.63 -8.45
C THR A 40 -12.84 -0.72 -7.98
N ASP A 41 -11.60 -1.06 -8.34
CA ASP A 41 -10.95 -2.28 -7.84
C ASP A 41 -10.64 -2.18 -6.35
N LEU A 42 -10.35 -0.99 -5.84
CA LEU A 42 -10.11 -0.80 -4.40
C LEU A 42 -11.41 -0.72 -3.57
N ALA A 43 -12.57 -0.64 -4.21
CA ALA A 43 -13.87 -0.53 -3.54
C ALA A 43 -14.45 -1.87 -3.06
N THR A 44 -13.87 -3.00 -3.49
CA THR A 44 -14.37 -4.35 -3.15
C THR A 44 -13.24 -5.24 -2.65
N GLU A 45 -13.53 -6.17 -1.74
CA GLU A 45 -12.53 -7.13 -1.23
C GLU A 45 -11.90 -7.95 -2.36
N ASP A 46 -12.72 -8.41 -3.32
CA ASP A 46 -12.24 -9.14 -4.49
C ASP A 46 -11.30 -8.30 -5.36
N GLY A 47 -11.62 -7.03 -5.56
CA GLY A 47 -10.76 -6.12 -6.33
C GLY A 47 -9.43 -5.85 -5.63
N ILE A 48 -9.45 -5.67 -4.30
CA ILE A 48 -8.22 -5.53 -3.50
C ILE A 48 -7.37 -6.79 -3.59
N ALA A 49 -7.97 -7.97 -3.51
CA ALA A 49 -7.26 -9.24 -3.66
C ALA A 49 -6.63 -9.38 -5.07
N ARG A 50 -7.33 -8.96 -6.12
CA ARG A 50 -6.79 -8.92 -7.50
C ARG A 50 -5.62 -7.96 -7.61
N VAL A 51 -5.76 -6.71 -7.13
CA VAL A 51 -4.70 -5.70 -7.16
C VAL A 51 -3.48 -6.20 -6.39
N TYR A 52 -3.68 -6.74 -5.18
CA TYR A 52 -2.59 -7.32 -4.39
C TYR A 52 -1.86 -8.45 -5.13
N THR A 53 -2.60 -9.35 -5.77
CA THR A 53 -2.04 -10.45 -6.56
C THR A 53 -1.23 -9.93 -7.74
N GLN A 54 -1.71 -8.89 -8.41
CA GLN A 54 -1.03 -8.28 -9.54
C GLN A 54 0.27 -7.61 -9.10
N LEU A 55 0.25 -6.84 -8.02
CA LEU A 55 1.45 -6.24 -7.41
C LEU A 55 2.48 -7.31 -7.01
N ALA A 56 2.02 -8.41 -6.41
CA ALA A 56 2.91 -9.51 -6.01
C ALA A 56 3.56 -10.19 -7.22
N LYS A 57 2.80 -10.44 -8.29
CA LYS A 57 3.33 -10.99 -9.55
C LYS A 57 4.34 -10.05 -10.19
N THR A 58 4.04 -8.76 -10.23
CA THR A 58 4.95 -7.74 -10.74
C THR A 58 6.25 -7.69 -9.93
N ALA A 59 6.16 -7.73 -8.60
CA ALA A 59 7.33 -7.73 -7.73
C ALA A 59 8.20 -8.98 -7.96
N ALA A 60 7.58 -10.16 -8.08
CA ALA A 60 8.29 -11.41 -8.38
C ALA A 60 8.99 -11.36 -9.74
N ALA A 61 8.31 -10.88 -10.78
CA ALA A 61 8.86 -10.76 -12.13
C ALA A 61 10.06 -9.80 -12.17
N LYS A 62 9.98 -8.65 -11.49
CA LYS A 62 11.09 -7.68 -11.42
C LYS A 62 12.30 -8.18 -10.65
N CYS A 63 12.10 -9.08 -9.70
CA CYS A 63 13.16 -9.69 -8.92
C CYS A 63 13.69 -11.00 -9.54
N GLY A 64 13.22 -11.37 -10.74
CA GLY A 64 13.68 -12.55 -11.47
C GLY A 64 13.41 -13.85 -10.71
N VAL A 65 12.26 -13.99 -10.06
CA VAL A 65 11.90 -15.27 -9.41
C VAL A 65 11.60 -16.30 -10.52
N ASP A 66 12.63 -17.03 -10.95
CA ASP A 66 12.56 -18.02 -12.04
C ASP A 66 12.80 -19.46 -11.53
N ASP A 67 12.25 -20.45 -12.25
CA ASP A 67 12.29 -21.85 -11.79
C ASP A 67 13.68 -22.51 -11.83
N TRP A 68 14.60 -21.98 -12.64
CA TRP A 68 15.92 -22.57 -12.86
C TRP A 68 16.99 -22.09 -11.86
N GLN A 69 16.60 -21.29 -10.87
CA GLN A 69 17.49 -20.68 -9.90
C GLN A 69 17.92 -21.62 -8.77
N THR A 70 19.14 -21.42 -8.25
CA THR A 70 19.59 -22.12 -7.05
C THR A 70 18.75 -21.72 -5.83
N LEU A 71 18.79 -22.52 -4.76
CA LEU A 71 18.10 -22.18 -3.51
C LEU A 71 18.56 -20.83 -2.93
N SER A 72 19.81 -20.47 -3.14
CA SER A 72 20.36 -19.18 -2.71
C SER A 72 19.76 -18.03 -3.51
N ASP A 73 19.74 -18.16 -4.84
CA ASP A 73 19.18 -17.15 -5.74
C ASP A 73 17.68 -16.95 -5.50
N ARG A 74 16.94 -18.05 -5.30
CA ARG A 74 15.51 -18.01 -4.96
C ARG A 74 15.25 -17.23 -3.66
N ARG A 75 16.11 -17.36 -2.65
CA ARG A 75 15.98 -16.60 -1.39
C ARG A 75 16.22 -15.10 -1.60
N VAL A 76 17.23 -14.76 -2.38
CA VAL A 76 17.54 -13.35 -2.71
C VAL A 76 16.40 -12.74 -3.53
N ALA A 77 15.92 -13.45 -4.55
CA ALA A 77 14.80 -13.01 -5.38
C ALA A 77 13.50 -12.87 -4.57
N ALA A 78 13.22 -13.80 -3.65
CA ALA A 78 12.07 -13.70 -2.76
C ALA A 78 12.17 -12.51 -1.79
N ALA A 79 13.35 -12.25 -1.22
CA ALA A 79 13.57 -11.09 -0.34
C ALA A 79 13.42 -9.77 -1.11
N CYS A 80 13.91 -9.72 -2.35
CA CYS A 80 13.68 -8.60 -3.26
C CYS A 80 12.19 -8.40 -3.52
N ALA A 81 11.47 -9.46 -3.91
CA ALA A 81 10.05 -9.38 -4.25
C ALA A 81 9.21 -8.96 -3.04
N ALA A 82 9.53 -9.44 -1.85
CA ALA A 82 8.86 -9.05 -0.62
C ALA A 82 9.04 -7.55 -0.32
N ARG A 83 10.27 -7.01 -0.44
CA ARG A 83 10.53 -5.57 -0.26
C ARG A 83 9.78 -4.74 -1.30
N LEU A 84 9.88 -5.11 -2.57
CA LEU A 84 9.25 -4.38 -3.66
C LEU A 84 7.72 -4.40 -3.55
N LEU A 85 7.14 -5.52 -3.10
CA LEU A 85 5.71 -5.61 -2.80
C LEU A 85 5.30 -4.69 -1.64
N THR A 86 6.10 -4.63 -0.58
CA THR A 86 5.87 -3.67 0.52
C THR A 86 5.87 -2.23 -0.01
N ASP A 87 6.84 -1.87 -0.86
CA ASP A 87 6.93 -0.53 -1.45
C ASP A 87 5.70 -0.23 -2.34
N PHE A 88 5.25 -1.19 -3.13
CA PHE A 88 4.03 -1.04 -3.93
C PHE A 88 2.79 -0.82 -3.07
N VAL A 89 2.58 -1.65 -2.04
CA VAL A 89 1.44 -1.54 -1.13
C VAL A 89 1.43 -0.17 -0.44
N GLN A 90 2.59 0.28 0.04
CA GLN A 90 2.74 1.60 0.67
C GLN A 90 2.50 2.74 -0.33
N SER A 91 2.96 2.61 -1.57
CA SER A 91 2.78 3.65 -2.60
C SER A 91 1.30 3.83 -3.00
N VAL A 92 0.51 2.76 -2.94
CA VAL A 92 -0.95 2.81 -3.19
C VAL A 92 -1.67 3.49 -2.02
N GLY A 93 -1.16 3.35 -0.79
CA GLY A 93 -1.70 4.04 0.39
C GLY A 93 -3.12 3.62 0.80
N HIS A 94 -3.60 2.46 0.34
CA HIS A 94 -4.95 1.97 0.66
C HIS A 94 -4.93 1.08 1.91
N GLU A 95 -5.74 1.44 2.91
CA GLU A 95 -5.73 0.80 4.23
C GLU A 95 -5.98 -0.71 4.15
N GLN A 96 -7.04 -1.13 3.44
CA GLN A 96 -7.39 -2.55 3.32
C GLN A 96 -6.31 -3.36 2.60
N LEU A 97 -5.56 -2.74 1.67
CA LEU A 97 -4.47 -3.39 0.94
C LEU A 97 -3.24 -3.58 1.86
N THR A 98 -3.01 -2.62 2.76
CA THR A 98 -2.00 -2.70 3.82
C THR A 98 -2.34 -3.75 4.88
N GLN A 99 -3.61 -3.83 5.28
CA GLN A 99 -4.11 -4.86 6.20
C GLN A 99 -3.94 -6.26 5.58
N LEU A 100 -4.33 -6.44 4.31
CA LEU A 100 -4.15 -7.70 3.58
C LEU A 100 -2.67 -8.10 3.48
N HIS A 101 -1.78 -7.15 3.18
CA HIS A 101 -0.33 -7.40 3.13
C HIS A 101 0.22 -7.88 4.48
N SER A 102 -0.22 -7.24 5.57
CA SER A 102 0.21 -7.57 6.93
C SER A 102 -0.27 -8.95 7.36
N ALA A 103 -1.51 -9.31 7.02
CA ALA A 103 -2.06 -10.64 7.27
C ALA A 103 -1.27 -11.73 6.54
N LYS A 104 -0.93 -11.52 5.27
CA LYS A 104 -0.15 -12.49 4.46
C LYS A 104 1.32 -12.62 4.83
N LYS A 105 1.90 -11.61 5.50
CA LYS A 105 3.29 -11.68 6.01
C LYS A 105 3.39 -12.50 7.30
N SER A 106 2.28 -12.65 8.02
CA SER A 106 2.24 -13.23 9.36
C SER A 106 1.83 -14.72 9.38
N GLY A 107 1.41 -15.27 8.24
CA GLY A 107 1.03 -16.68 8.07
C GLY A 107 1.99 -17.41 7.15
#